data_AF-A0A520EUP5-F1
#
_entry.id   AF-A0A520EUP5-F1
#
_cell.length_a   1.000
_cell.length_b   1.000
_cell.length_c   1.000
_cell.angle_alpha   90.00
_cell.angle_beta   90.00
_cell.angle_gamma   90.00
#
_symmetry.space_group_name_H-M   'P 1'
#
loop_
_entity.id
_entity.type
_entity.pdbx_description
1 polymer ?
#
loop_
_entity_poly.entity_id
_entity_poly.type
_entity_poly.pdbx_seq_one_letter_code
_entity_poly.pdbx_strand_id
1 'polypeptide(L)' 'QREFFGETLVVGVVVEADYKRLAEELPLPINAIANPAEGDLSHFASLGVGRISFGPIFQMVLAKRAEEVLARWK' A
#
# COMPACT_ATOMS: atom_id res chain seq x y z
N GLN A 1 -10.64 4.82 15.21
CA GLN A 1 -10.75 4.77 13.74
C GLN A 1 -10.91 6.22 13.26
N ARG A 2 -9.92 6.81 12.55
CA ARG A 2 -10.08 8.16 11.97
C ARG A 2 -10.57 7.97 10.54
N GLU A 3 -11.80 8.38 10.26
CA GLU A 3 -12.34 8.40 8.90
C GLU A 3 -11.64 9.50 8.10
N PHE A 4 -11.00 9.12 6.99
CA PHE A 4 -10.47 10.05 6.01
C PHE A 4 -11.14 9.70 4.68
N PHE A 5 -11.84 10.65 4.06
CA PHE A 5 -12.44 10.53 2.73
C PHE A 5 -13.43 9.34 2.55
N GLY A 6 -14.20 8.99 3.58
CA GLY A 6 -15.21 7.93 3.46
C GLY A 6 -14.66 6.51 3.32
N GLU A 7 -13.39 6.30 3.69
CA GLU A 7 -12.73 4.99 3.67
C GLU A 7 -12.09 4.67 5.02
N THR A 8 -11.98 3.38 5.34
CA THR A 8 -11.23 2.93 6.53
C THR A 8 -9.76 2.75 6.17
N LEU A 9 -8.92 3.65 6.67
CA LEU A 9 -7.46 3.54 6.54
C LEU A 9 -6.94 2.46 7.48
N VAL A 10 -6.35 1.41 6.93
CA VAL A 10 -5.60 0.40 7.70
C VAL A 10 -4.14 0.85 7.74
N VAL A 11 -3.61 1.10 8.94
CA VAL A 11 -2.23 1.57 9.17
C VAL A 11 -1.46 0.51 9.94
N GLY A 12 -0.34 0.03 9.41
CA GLY A 12 0.53 -0.94 10.06
C GLY A 12 1.03 -2.04 9.11
N VAL A 13 1.81 -2.98 9.63
CA VAL A 13 2.12 -4.22 8.92
C VAL A 13 0.91 -5.14 9.08
N VAL A 14 0.17 -5.31 7.99
CA VAL A 14 -1.07 -6.10 7.91
C VAL A 14 -0.75 -7.34 7.10
N VAL A 15 -1.03 -8.53 7.62
CA VAL A 15 -0.84 -9.78 6.85
C VAL A 15 -2.07 -10.07 5.99
N GLU A 16 -1.95 -10.92 4.96
CA GLU A 16 -3.04 -11.19 4.00
C GLU A 16 -4.38 -11.56 4.65
N ALA A 17 -4.33 -12.39 5.70
CA ALA A 17 -5.51 -12.81 6.46
C ALA A 17 -6.25 -11.62 7.10
N ASP A 18 -5.53 -10.57 7.50
CA ASP A 18 -6.12 -9.36 8.05
C ASP A 18 -6.81 -8.53 6.96
N TYR A 19 -6.23 -8.43 5.75
CA TYR A 19 -6.88 -7.70 4.65
C TYR A 19 -8.22 -8.33 4.27
N LYS A 20 -8.25 -9.65 4.10
CA LYS A 20 -9.49 -10.36 3.74
C LYS A 20 -10.56 -10.20 4.82
N ARG A 21 -10.18 -10.41 6.08
CA ARG A 21 -11.10 -10.25 7.22
C ARG A 21 -11.63 -8.82 7.33
N LEU A 22 -10.76 -7.81 7.18
CA LEU A 22 -11.16 -6.40 7.25
C LEU A 22 -12.06 -6.00 6.08
N ALA A 23 -11.81 -6.51 4.88
CA ALA A 23 -12.66 -6.26 3.71
C ALA A 23 -14.06 -6.90 3.87
N GLU A 24 -14.16 -8.03 4.57
CA GLU A 24 -15.44 -8.71 4.87
C GLU A 24 -16.21 -8.03 6.02
N GLU A 25 -15.51 -7.55 7.05
CA GLU A 25 -16.13 -7.02 8.28
C GLU A 25 -16.49 -5.52 8.20
N LEU A 26 -15.79 -4.74 7.37
CA LEU A 26 -15.96 -3.28 7.33
C LEU A 26 -16.96 -2.84 6.25
N PRO A 27 -17.85 -1.87 6.55
CA PRO A 27 -18.86 -1.40 5.59
C PRO A 27 -18.30 -0.47 4.50
N LEU A 28 -17.05 -0.02 4.66
CA LEU A 28 -16.38 0.90 3.73
C LEU A 28 -15.15 0.23 3.13
N PRO A 29 -14.79 0.56 1.87
CA PRO A 29 -13.57 0.08 1.26
C PRO A 29 -12.34 0.32 2.15
N ILE A 30 -11.45 -0.67 2.18
CA ILE A 30 -10.16 -0.56 2.86
C ILE A 30 -9.07 -0.14 1.89
N ASN A 31 -8.11 0.63 2.41
CA ASN A 31 -6.91 1.01 1.68
C ASN A 31 -5.70 0.20 2.14
N ALA A 32 -4.99 -0.45 1.20
CA ALA A 32 -3.67 -1.05 1.44
C ALA A 32 -2.53 -0.06 1.14
N ILE A 33 -1.43 -0.16 1.89
CA ILE A 33 -0.16 0.50 1.56
C ILE A 33 0.76 -0.55 0.92
N ALA A 34 1.13 -0.37 -0.35
CA ALA A 34 1.94 -1.33 -1.10
C ALA A 34 3.31 -0.77 -1.48
N ASN A 35 4.27 -1.67 -1.76
CA ASN A 35 5.50 -1.31 -2.47
C ASN A 35 5.24 -1.38 -3.99
N PRO A 36 5.33 -0.28 -4.74
CA PRO A 36 5.01 -0.27 -6.16
C PRO A 36 5.99 -1.08 -7.04
N ALA A 37 7.16 -1.47 -6.49
CA ALA A 37 8.13 -2.30 -7.22
C ALA A 37 7.89 -3.81 -7.04
N GLU A 38 7.09 -4.22 -6.05
CA GLU A 38 6.95 -5.64 -5.63
C GLU A 38 5.47 -6.07 -5.54
N GLY A 39 4.56 -5.14 -5.29
CA GLY A 39 3.14 -5.44 -5.13
C GLY A 39 2.46 -5.79 -6.45
N ASP A 40 1.49 -6.71 -6.38
CA ASP A 40 0.65 -7.10 -7.52
C ASP A 40 -0.79 -6.61 -7.31
N LEU A 41 -1.32 -5.89 -8.30
CA LEU A 41 -2.68 -5.36 -8.26
C LEU A 41 -3.73 -6.47 -8.16
N SER A 42 -3.53 -7.59 -8.87
CA SER A 42 -4.48 -8.70 -8.90
C SER A 42 -4.55 -9.41 -7.55
N HIS A 43 -3.41 -9.58 -6.90
CA HIS A 43 -3.30 -10.10 -5.54
C HIS A 43 -4.10 -9.26 -4.55
N PHE A 44 -3.91 -7.93 -4.49
CA PHE A 44 -4.67 -7.07 -3.57
C PHE A 44 -6.17 -7.07 -3.86
N ALA A 45 -6.56 -7.10 -5.14
CA ALA A 45 -7.97 -7.22 -5.52
C ALA A 45 -8.60 -8.53 -5.01
N SER A 46 -7.86 -9.65 -5.04
CA SER A 46 -8.33 -10.94 -4.53
C SER A 46 -8.56 -10.95 -3.01
N LEU A 47 -7.94 -10.02 -2.27
CA LEU A 47 -8.10 -9.84 -0.83
C LEU A 47 -9.26 -8.89 -0.46
N GLY A 48 -9.96 -8.31 -1.45
CA GLY A 48 -11.06 -7.36 -1.21
C GLY A 48 -10.61 -5.93 -0.94
N VAL A 49 -9.36 -5.59 -1.22
CA VAL A 49 -8.83 -4.21 -1.08
C VAL A 49 -9.49 -3.31 -2.13
N GLY A 50 -10.08 -2.20 -1.68
CA GLY A 50 -10.76 -1.24 -2.58
C GLY A 50 -9.88 -0.09 -3.05
N ARG A 51 -8.77 0.19 -2.34
CA ARG A 51 -7.80 1.23 -2.72
C ARG A 51 -6.38 0.81 -2.40
N ILE A 52 -5.44 1.19 -3.25
CA ILE A 52 -4.00 1.04 -3.00
C ILE A 52 -3.37 2.43 -2.96
N SER A 53 -2.57 2.67 -1.93
CA SER A 53 -1.66 3.81 -1.85
C SER A 53 -0.24 3.31 -1.60
N PHE A 54 0.77 4.16 -1.82
CA PHE A 54 2.18 3.77 -1.65
C PHE A 54 2.87 4.51 -0.50
N GLY A 55 2.21 5.53 0.07
CA GLY A 55 2.79 6.35 1.13
C GLY A 55 4.22 6.80 0.80
N PRO A 56 5.16 6.75 1.77
CA PRO A 56 6.56 7.12 1.53
C PRO A 56 7.34 6.08 0.71
N ILE A 57 6.84 4.85 0.55
CA ILE A 57 7.58 3.76 -0.10
C ILE A 57 7.87 4.11 -1.56
N PHE A 58 6.94 4.74 -2.26
CA PHE A 58 7.20 5.16 -3.65
C PHE A 58 8.36 6.14 -3.75
N GLN A 59 8.45 7.12 -2.85
CA GLN A 59 9.60 8.03 -2.83
C GLN A 59 10.90 7.30 -2.52
N MET A 60 10.88 6.31 -1.62
CA MET A 60 12.07 5.50 -1.32
C MET A 60 12.53 4.68 -2.54
N VAL A 61 11.60 4.10 -3.31
CA VAL A 61 11.89 3.39 -4.56
C VAL A 61 12.57 4.34 -5.56
N LEU A 62 12.04 5.55 -5.72
CA LEU A 62 12.63 6.56 -6.60
C LEU A 62 14.00 7.03 -6.11
N ALA A 63 14.17 7.22 -4.79
CA ALA A 63 15.43 7.63 -4.19
C ALA A 63 16.54 6.60 -4.44
N LYS A 64 16.24 5.30 -4.28
CA LYS A 64 17.18 4.22 -4.60
C LYS A 64 17.63 4.28 -6.06
N ARG A 65 16.69 4.48 -7.00
CA ARG A 65 17.04 4.63 -8.42
C ARG A 65 17.89 5.87 -8.68
N ALA A 66 17.59 6.99 -8.00
CA ALA A 66 18.38 8.21 -8.11
C ALA A 66 19.82 8.00 -7.60
N GLU A 67 20.01 7.28 -6.50
CA GLU A 67 21.35 6.94 -5.98
C GLU A 67 22.19 6.16 -6.99
N GLU A 68 21.60 5.17 -7.68
CA GLU A 68 22.27 4.39 -8.72
C GLU A 68 22.74 5.28 -9.89
N VAL A 69 21.86 6.17 -10.36
CA VAL A 69 22.16 7.08 -11.48
C VAL A 69 23.23 8.11 -11.10
N LEU A 70 23.17 8.61 -9.85
CA LEU A 70 24.06 9.65 -9.36
C LEU A 70 25.39 9.10 -8.80
N ALA A 71 25.54 7.78 -8.67
CA ALA A 71 26.72 7.16 -8.07
C ALA A 71 28.05 7.59 -8.71
N ARG A 72 28.06 7.87 -10.03
CA ARG A 72 29.26 8.32 -10.76
C ARG A 72 29.69 9.76 -10.47
N TRP A 73 28.85 10.54 -9.80
CA TRP A 73 29.07 11.96 -9.48
C TRP A 73 29.36 12.19 -7.99
N LYS A 74 29.50 11.11 -7.21
CA LYS A 74 29.91 11.16 -5.80
C LYS A 74 31.41 11.38 -5.66
#